data_AF-A0A183CPS4-F1
#
_entry.id   AF-A0A183CPS4-F1
#
_cell.length_a   1.000
_cell.length_b   1.000
_cell.length_c   1.000
_cell.angle_alpha   90.00
_cell.angle_beta   90.00
_cell.angle_gamma   90.00
#
_symmetry.space_group_name_H-M   'P 1'
#
loop_
_entity.id
_entity.type
_entity.pdbx_description
1 polymer ?
#
loop_
_entity_poly.entity_id
_entity_poly.type
_entity_poly.pdbx_seq_one_letter_code
_entity_poly.pdbx_strand_id
1 'polypeptide(L)'
;YNARYVSLHVRKTNRAALNLYAHALKFDICDMEPKYYADGEDAFMMKRPLVQFALDSGIEPADRSTFFRPISERKGKGKSGAAGGCGASTASAAQQTQKEGEENNKDKGGGAADKERDGTKK
;
A
#
# COMPACT_ATOMS: atom_id res chain seq x y z
N TYR A 1 -5.99 21.06 -13.57
CA TYR A 1 -5.01 20.71 -12.52
C TYR A 1 -3.77 20.12 -13.17
N ASN A 2 -2.57 20.38 -12.64
CA ASN A 2 -1.29 19.95 -13.21
C ASN A 2 -0.48 19.12 -12.20
N ALA A 3 -1.08 18.00 -11.78
CA ALA A 3 -0.54 17.15 -10.71
C ALA A 3 0.73 16.41 -11.16
N ARG A 4 1.73 16.29 -10.29
CA ARG A 4 3.01 15.66 -10.64
C ARG A 4 3.07 14.18 -10.34
N TYR A 5 2.31 13.77 -9.34
CA TYR A 5 2.21 12.41 -8.87
C TYR A 5 0.83 12.21 -8.26
N VAL A 6 0.42 10.96 -8.17
CA VAL A 6 -0.73 10.52 -7.39
C VAL A 6 -0.20 9.65 -6.27
N SER A 7 -0.75 9.82 -5.07
CA SER A 7 -0.46 8.97 -3.91
C SER A 7 -1.76 8.40 -3.36
N LEU A 8 -1.68 7.22 -2.76
CA LEU A 8 -2.81 6.51 -2.17
C LEU A 8 -2.34 5.61 -1.01
N HIS A 9 -3.27 5.22 -0.15
CA HIS A 9 -3.03 4.26 0.93
C HIS A 9 -3.74 2.95 0.64
N VAL A 10 -3.05 1.81 0.80
CA VAL A 10 -3.61 0.47 0.64
C VAL A 10 -3.45 -0.31 1.94
N ARG A 11 -4.50 -1.02 2.35
CA ARG A 11 -4.44 -1.99 3.47
C ARG A 11 -3.37 -3.05 3.23
N LYS A 12 -2.54 -3.30 4.24
CA LYS A 12 -1.47 -4.31 4.18
C LYS A 12 -2.00 -5.71 3.86
N THR A 13 -3.20 -6.05 4.34
CA THR A 13 -3.82 -7.35 4.12
C THR A 13 -4.53 -7.50 2.77
N ASN A 14 -4.82 -6.39 2.06
CA ASN A 14 -5.54 -6.43 0.78
C ASN A 14 -4.61 -6.79 -0.39
N ARG A 15 -4.38 -8.10 -0.54
CA ARG A 15 -3.52 -8.66 -1.60
C ARG A 15 -3.98 -8.32 -3.01
N ALA A 16 -5.30 -8.27 -3.25
CA ALA A 16 -5.85 -7.97 -4.57
C ALA A 16 -5.54 -6.54 -5.00
N ALA A 17 -5.77 -5.57 -4.11
CA ALA A 17 -5.47 -4.16 -4.37
C ALA A 17 -3.96 -3.93 -4.52
N LEU A 18 -3.14 -4.56 -3.67
CA LEU A 18 -1.69 -4.49 -3.81
C LEU A 18 -1.22 -4.97 -5.17
N ASN A 19 -1.76 -6.09 -5.67
CA ASN A 19 -1.42 -6.60 -6.99
C ASN A 19 -1.83 -5.62 -8.11
N LEU A 20 -3.04 -5.06 -8.02
CA LEU A 20 -3.54 -4.08 -8.99
C LEU A 20 -2.66 -2.83 -9.03
N TYR A 21 -2.38 -2.22 -7.88
CA TYR A 21 -1.63 -0.97 -7.81
C TYR A 21 -0.15 -1.18 -8.13
N ALA A 22 0.49 -2.23 -7.62
CA ALA A 22 1.90 -2.49 -7.87
C ALA A 22 2.17 -3.01 -9.29
N HIS A 23 1.41 -4.01 -9.76
CA HIS A 23 1.75 -4.70 -11.00
C HIS A 23 1.04 -4.17 -12.24
N ALA A 24 -0.25 -3.88 -12.17
CA ALA A 24 -0.99 -3.40 -13.33
C ALA A 24 -0.82 -1.89 -13.53
N LEU A 25 -0.96 -1.13 -12.44
CA LEU A 25 -0.89 0.34 -12.48
C LEU A 25 0.50 0.90 -12.16
N LYS A 26 1.48 0.06 -11.81
CA LYS A 26 2.89 0.46 -11.61
C LYS A 26 3.06 1.62 -10.62
N PHE A 27 2.40 1.53 -9.47
CA PHE A 27 2.66 2.39 -8.32
C PHE A 27 3.83 1.82 -7.50
N ASP A 28 4.67 2.71 -7.01
CA ASP A 28 5.78 2.38 -6.13
C ASP A 28 5.36 2.50 -4.66
N ILE A 29 5.77 1.56 -3.81
CA ILE A 29 5.57 1.66 -2.36
C ILE A 29 6.59 2.66 -1.83
N CYS A 30 6.12 3.71 -1.18
CA CYS A 30 6.97 4.73 -0.56
C CYS A 30 7.29 4.40 0.89
N ASP A 31 6.27 4.33 1.73
CA ASP A 31 6.40 4.10 3.16
C ASP A 31 5.25 3.23 3.68
N MET A 32 5.36 2.80 4.94
CA MET A 32 4.30 2.11 5.66
C MET A 32 3.88 2.96 6.87
N GLU A 33 2.59 3.22 7.00
CA GLU A 33 2.01 3.93 8.14
C GLU A 33 1.37 2.92 9.11
N PRO A 34 1.88 2.81 10.36
CA PRO A 34 1.35 1.87 11.33
C PRO A 34 0.01 2.34 11.88
N LYS A 35 -0.93 1.41 12.10
CA LYS A 35 -2.28 1.71 12.65
C LYS A 35 -3.03 2.84 11.93
N TYR A 36 -2.90 2.89 10.60
CA TYR A 36 -3.56 3.91 9.78
C TYR A 36 -5.09 3.75 9.77
N TYR A 37 -5.57 2.51 9.80
CA TYR A 37 -6.99 2.20 9.83
C TYR A 37 -7.51 2.08 11.27
N ALA A 38 -8.82 2.26 11.45
CA ALA A 38 -9.46 2.29 12.77
C ALA A 38 -9.39 0.95 13.55
N ASP A 39 -9.18 -0.16 12.84
CA ASP A 39 -8.94 -1.50 13.38
C ASP A 39 -7.48 -1.70 13.83
N GLY A 40 -6.63 -0.69 13.65
CA GLY A 40 -5.20 -0.76 13.92
C GLY A 40 -4.40 -1.42 12.81
N GLU A 41 -4.99 -1.68 11.64
CA GLU A 41 -4.24 -2.21 10.50
C GLU A 41 -3.31 -1.15 9.91
N ASP A 42 -2.11 -1.59 9.53
CA ASP A 42 -1.13 -0.77 8.83
C ASP A 42 -1.54 -0.50 7.37
N ALA A 43 -1.08 0.63 6.83
CA ALA A 43 -1.27 0.99 5.43
C ALA A 43 0.07 1.14 4.70
N PHE A 44 0.11 0.72 3.43
CA PHE A 44 1.16 1.10 2.51
C PHE A 44 0.80 2.41 1.83
N MET A 45 1.69 3.39 1.91
CA MET A 45 1.62 4.59 1.07
C MET A 45 2.28 4.27 -0.27
N MET A 46 1.50 4.33 -1.34
CA MET A 46 1.97 4.10 -2.70
C MET A 46 1.89 5.38 -3.51
N LYS A 47 2.82 5.57 -4.45
CA LYS A 47 2.92 6.76 -5.29
C LYS A 47 3.26 6.40 -6.72
N ARG A 48 2.73 7.17 -7.67
CA ARG A 48 3.10 7.08 -9.08
C ARG A 48 3.40 8.45 -9.67
N PRO A 49 4.58 8.66 -10.30
CA PRO A 49 4.88 9.89 -11.02
C PRO A 49 4.03 9.98 -12.30
N LEU A 50 3.24 11.05 -12.41
CA LEU A 50 2.38 11.30 -13.57
C LEU A 50 3.17 11.82 -14.78
N VAL A 51 4.29 12.51 -14.54
CA VAL A 51 5.13 13.03 -15.61
C VAL A 51 5.68 11.89 -16.47
N GLN A 52 6.23 10.86 -15.83
CA GLN A 52 6.73 9.68 -16.52
C GLN A 52 5.59 8.92 -17.21
N PHE A 53 4.48 8.71 -16.51
CA PHE A 53 3.31 8.03 -17.09
C PHE A 53 2.75 8.72 -18.34
N ALA A 54 2.70 10.04 -18.36
CA ALA A 54 2.22 10.81 -19.51
C ALA A 54 3.16 10.68 -20.72
N LEU A 55 4.48 10.63 -20.49
CA LEU A 55 5.47 10.37 -21.55
C LEU A 55 5.27 8.98 -22.14
N ASP A 56 5.17 7.96 -21.28
CA ASP A 56 5.05 6.56 -21.71
C ASP A 56 3.71 6.30 -22.42
N SER A 57 2.65 7.00 -22.02
CA SER A 57 1.28 6.80 -22.53
C SER A 57 0.89 7.80 -23.64
N GLY A 58 1.79 8.73 -24.01
CA GLY A 58 1.51 9.77 -25.00
C GLY A 58 0.35 10.71 -24.62
N ILE A 59 0.15 10.97 -23.33
CA ILE A 59 -0.93 11.82 -22.83
C ILE A 59 -0.46 13.27 -22.85
N GLU A 60 -1.18 14.12 -23.58
CA GLU A 60 -0.92 15.56 -23.60
C GLU A 60 -1.65 16.27 -22.44
N PRO A 61 -0.91 16.87 -21.49
CA PRO A 61 -1.52 17.63 -20.39
C PRO A 61 -2.04 18.98 -20.89
N ALA A 62 -3.03 19.55 -20.19
CA ALA A 62 -3.62 20.83 -20.53
C ALA A 62 -2.61 22.00 -20.55
N ASP A 63 -1.54 21.93 -19.74
CA ASP A 63 -0.43 22.88 -19.78
C ASP A 63 0.91 22.12 -19.83
N ARG A 64 1.37 21.86 -21.05
CA ARG A 64 2.62 21.16 -21.36
C ARG A 64 3.84 21.84 -20.74
N SER A 65 3.89 23.18 -20.78
CA SER A 65 5.06 23.94 -20.35
C SER A 65 5.32 23.78 -18.85
N THR A 66 4.26 23.81 -18.03
CA THR A 66 4.39 23.71 -16.58
C THR A 66 4.42 22.27 -16.10
N PHE A 67 3.93 21.31 -16.88
CA PHE A 67 3.88 19.90 -16.46
C PHE A 67 5.25 19.22 -16.52
N PHE A 68 5.97 19.39 -17.62
CA PHE A 68 7.28 18.78 -17.84
C PHE A 68 8.44 19.58 -17.22
N ARG A 69 8.17 20.73 -16.60
CA ARG A 69 9.22 21.57 -15.99
C ARG A 69 9.89 20.86 -14.80
N PRO A 70 11.23 20.72 -14.81
CA PRO A 70 11.96 20.02 -13.75
C PRO A 70 11.82 20.72 -12.38
N ILE A 71 11.99 19.95 -11.29
CA ILE A 71 11.89 20.48 -9.91
C ILE A 71 12.98 21.53 -9.65
N SER A 72 14.18 21.36 -10.22
CA SER A 72 15.37 22.19 -10.03
C SER A 72 15.17 23.67 -10.35
N GLU A 73 14.24 24.00 -11.25
CA GLU A 73 14.03 25.38 -11.74
C GLU A 73 12.91 26.13 -11.00
N ARG A 74 12.27 25.52 -9.99
CA ARG A 74 11.17 26.15 -9.26
C ARG A 74 11.64 26.87 -8.00
N LYS A 75 12.39 27.96 -8.17
CA LYS A 75 12.60 28.96 -7.10
C LYS A 75 11.37 29.87 -7.04
N GLY A 76 10.33 29.49 -6.29
CA GLY A 76 9.11 30.31 -6.17
C GLY A 76 8.14 29.79 -5.11
N LYS A 77 7.76 30.68 -4.18
CA LYS A 77 6.93 30.46 -2.98
C LYS A 77 5.75 29.48 -3.17
N GLY A 78 5.85 28.33 -2.54
CA GLY A 78 4.75 27.42 -2.28
C GLY A 78 5.28 26.27 -1.42
N LYS A 79 4.72 26.06 -0.23
CA LYS A 79 5.05 24.91 0.64
C LYS A 79 4.69 23.63 -0.10
N SER A 80 5.62 23.05 -0.86
CA SER A 80 5.45 21.71 -1.42
C SER A 80 5.94 20.71 -0.39
N GLY A 81 5.02 19.88 0.12
CA GLY A 81 5.32 18.78 1.02
C GLY A 81 6.48 17.94 0.50
N ALA A 82 7.33 17.54 1.45
CA ALA A 82 8.60 16.87 1.23
C ALA A 82 8.49 15.80 0.13
N ALA A 83 9.27 15.99 -0.93
CA ALA A 83 9.57 14.92 -1.86
C ALA A 83 10.59 13.99 -1.18
N GLY A 84 10.10 13.15 -0.25
CA GLY A 84 10.76 11.88 0.02
C GLY A 84 10.67 11.07 -1.27
N GLY A 85 11.79 10.89 -1.94
CA GLY A 85 11.89 9.93 -3.03
C GLY A 85 11.78 8.54 -2.41
N CYS A 86 10.75 7.77 -2.78
CA CYS A 86 10.84 6.34 -2.61
C CYS A 86 11.95 5.87 -3.55
N GLY A 87 13.05 5.39 -2.98
CA GLY A 87 14.22 4.95 -3.74
C GLY A 87 13.77 3.95 -4.81
N ALA A 88 14.12 4.26 -6.06
CA ALA A 88 13.88 3.36 -7.18
C ALA A 88 14.72 2.09 -6.99
N SER A 89 14.12 1.07 -6.38
CA SER A 89 14.64 -0.30 -6.45
C SER A 89 14.01 -0.97 -7.66
N THR A 90 14.56 -0.69 -8.84
CA THR A 90 14.51 -1.63 -9.96
C THR A 90 15.38 -2.82 -9.60
N ALA A 91 14.84 -3.75 -8.81
CA ALA A 91 15.41 -5.07 -8.62
C ALA A 91 14.28 -6.02 -8.24
N SER A 92 13.94 -6.90 -9.18
CA SER A 92 13.34 -8.22 -8.98
C SER A 92 12.45 -8.38 -7.74
N ALA A 93 11.14 -8.41 -7.93
CA ALA A 93 10.19 -8.91 -6.93
C ALA A 93 10.35 -10.44 -6.77
N ALA A 94 11.48 -10.84 -6.20
CA ALA A 94 11.72 -12.15 -5.62
C ALA A 94 12.20 -11.90 -4.18
N GLN A 95 11.40 -12.38 -3.23
CA GLN A 95 11.73 -12.61 -1.82
C GLN A 95 11.86 -11.37 -0.92
N GLN A 96 10.80 -11.09 -0.15
CA GLN A 96 10.97 -10.88 1.29
C GLN A 96 9.66 -11.17 2.06
N THR A 97 9.51 -12.44 2.42
CA THR A 97 8.71 -12.86 3.58
C THR A 97 9.63 -12.89 4.79
N GLN A 98 9.53 -11.90 5.66
CA GLN A 98 10.02 -11.90 7.04
C GLN A 98 8.79 -11.55 7.88
N LYS A 99 8.10 -12.53 8.49
CA LYS A 99 8.30 -13.05 9.84
C LYS A 99 8.69 -11.97 10.84
N GLU A 100 7.68 -11.48 11.57
CA GLU A 100 7.61 -10.95 12.95
C GLU A 100 6.25 -10.21 13.05
N GLY A 101 5.34 -10.39 14.01
CA GLY A 101 5.43 -11.08 15.29
C GLY A 101 4.32 -12.10 15.54
N GLU A 102 4.76 -13.15 16.24
CA GLU A 102 3.98 -14.00 17.13
C GLU A 102 3.72 -13.25 18.44
N GLU A 103 2.80 -13.77 19.27
CA GLU A 103 2.26 -13.27 20.54
C GLU A 103 0.99 -12.39 20.42
N ASN A 104 -0.14 -12.70 21.04
CA ASN A 104 -0.50 -13.71 22.03
C ASN A 104 -2.04 -13.81 22.07
N ASN A 105 -2.62 -15.02 22.01
CA ASN A 105 -3.68 -15.37 22.96
C ASN A 105 -3.83 -16.89 23.06
N LYS A 106 -3.38 -17.44 24.19
CA LYS A 106 -3.56 -18.84 24.60
C LYS A 106 -4.24 -18.82 25.95
N ASP A 107 -5.55 -19.06 25.96
CA ASP A 107 -6.29 -19.51 27.14
C ASP A 107 -7.32 -20.54 26.66
N LYS A 108 -6.94 -21.83 26.66
CA LYS A 108 -7.34 -22.87 27.63
C LYS A 108 -8.87 -22.91 27.83
N GLY A 109 -9.55 -23.87 27.23
CA GLY A 109 -9.86 -25.16 27.86
C GLY A 109 -11.39 -25.31 27.89
N GLY A 110 -12.02 -26.48 27.82
CA GLY A 110 -11.56 -27.85 27.71
C GLY A 110 -12.71 -28.68 27.11
N GLY A 111 -12.38 -29.89 26.68
CA GLY A 111 -13.35 -30.83 26.15
C GLY A 111 -14.32 -31.35 27.20
N ALA A 112 -15.51 -31.71 26.75
CA ALA A 112 -16.35 -32.69 27.43
C ALA A 112 -16.81 -33.70 26.36
N ALA A 113 -16.49 -34.97 26.63
CA ALA A 113 -16.90 -36.12 25.85
C ALA A 113 -18.39 -36.35 26.05
N ASP A 114 -19.16 -36.48 24.96
CA ASP A 114 -20.55 -36.94 25.04
C ASP A 114 -20.57 -38.45 24.75
N LYS A 115 -20.43 -39.23 25.81
CA LYS A 115 -20.82 -40.63 25.91
C LYS A 115 -21.98 -40.67 26.90
N GLU A 116 -23.18 -40.99 26.43
CA GLU A 116 -24.10 -41.99 27.00
C GLU A 116 -25.48 -41.84 26.34
N ARG A 117 -25.87 -42.84 25.53
CA ARG A 117 -27.29 -43.13 25.27
C ARG A 117 -27.65 -44.33 26.12
N ASP A 118 -28.36 -44.12 27.22
CA ASP A 118 -29.16 -45.16 27.86
C ASP A 118 -30.39 -44.58 28.56
N GLY A 119 -31.50 -45.31 28.44
CA GLY A 119 -32.72 -45.17 29.24
C GLY A 119 -33.80 -44.25 28.66
N THR A 120 -35.11 -44.55 28.70
CA THR A 120 -35.86 -45.64 29.32
C THR A 120 -37.30 -45.59 28.75
N LYS A 121 -37.91 -46.77 28.63
CA LYS A 121 -39.35 -47.08 28.47
C LYS A 121 -40.35 -46.01 28.96
N LYS A 122 -41.34 -45.73 28.12
CA LYS A 122 -42.77 -45.96 28.44
C LYS A 122 -43.59 -46.07 27.17
#